data_AF-A0A7S2DWS6-F1
#
_entry.id   AF-A0A7S2DWS6-F1
#
_cell.length_a   1.000
_cell.length_b   1.000
_cell.length_c   1.000
_cell.angle_alpha   90.00
_cell.angle_beta   90.00
_cell.angle_gamma   90.00
#
_symmetry.space_group_name_H-M   'P 1'
#
loop_
_entity.id
_entity.type
_entity.pdbx_description
1 polymer ?
#
loop_
_entity_poly.entity_id
_entity_poly.type
_entity_poly.pdbx_seq_one_letter_code
_entity_poly.pdbx_strand_id
1 'polypeptide(L)'
;DVGASQLIADGSIKLKTGSVGRIAEAAVVTDDGTELPADLVVLATGYQPMTSLAATFMEREAVDKLGAVWGLGSNTTADPGPWEGELRNMWKPTAQEGLWLHGGNLMQNRFYSHVLALQLKARQVGMPTPVYGLASGGEE
;
A
#
# COMPACT_ATOMS: atom_id res chain seq x y z
N ASP A 1 5.30 13.03 18.99
CA ASP A 1 6.27 12.41 18.08
C ASP A 1 5.60 11.22 17.41
N VAL A 2 5.72 11.06 16.09
CA VAL A 2 5.28 9.85 15.37
C VAL A 2 6.54 9.17 14.89
N GLY A 3 7.02 8.21 15.68
CA GLY A 3 8.27 7.50 15.40
C GLY A 3 9.37 7.82 16.41
N ALA A 4 10.62 7.69 15.95
CA ALA A 4 11.83 7.79 16.77
C ALA A 4 12.71 9.00 16.39
N SER A 5 12.11 10.07 15.86
CA SER A 5 12.82 11.22 15.31
C SER A 5 13.70 11.92 16.35
N GLN A 6 13.20 12.11 17.58
CA GLN A 6 14.01 12.70 18.65
C GLN A 6 15.21 11.81 19.02
N LEU A 7 15.02 10.49 19.08
CA LEU A 7 16.10 9.55 19.39
C LEU A 7 17.21 9.54 18.32
N ILE A 8 16.84 9.76 17.06
CA ILE A 8 17.82 9.95 15.97
C ILE A 8 18.55 11.28 16.15
N ALA A 9 17.82 12.38 16.41
CA ALA A 9 18.41 13.71 16.60
C ALA A 9 19.39 13.76 17.80
N ASP A 10 19.05 13.06 18.88
CA ASP A 10 19.87 12.95 20.10
C ASP A 10 21.04 11.95 19.93
N GLY A 11 21.17 11.29 18.78
CA GLY A 11 22.22 10.32 18.48
C GLY A 11 22.09 8.96 19.18
N SER A 12 20.97 8.73 19.88
CA SER A 12 20.66 7.45 20.53
C SER A 12 20.35 6.35 19.52
N ILE A 13 19.77 6.71 18.36
CA ILE A 13 19.63 5.83 17.19
C ILE A 13 20.61 6.30 16.13
N LYS A 14 21.54 5.41 15.74
CA LYS A 14 22.48 5.68 14.65
C LYS A 14 21.82 5.41 13.29
N LEU A 15 22.10 6.26 12.32
CA LEU A 15 21.63 6.13 10.94
C LEU A 15 22.80 5.76 10.03
N LYS A 16 22.64 4.68 9.25
CA LYS A 16 23.51 4.35 8.12
C LYS A 16 22.69 4.48 6.84
N THR A 17 23.13 5.36 5.94
CA THR A 17 22.56 5.49 4.59
C THR A 17 23.17 4.46 3.66
N GLY A 18 22.37 3.88 2.76
CA GLY A 18 22.79 2.86 1.79
C GLY A 18 21.85 1.66 1.78
N SER A 19 22.12 0.70 0.90
CA SER A 19 21.35 -0.54 0.83
C SER A 19 22.04 -1.66 1.59
N VAL A 20 21.26 -2.62 2.08
CA VAL A 20 21.80 -3.87 2.62
C VAL A 20 22.24 -4.76 1.45
N GLY A 21 23.52 -5.15 1.43
CA GLY A 21 24.07 -6.06 0.43
C GLY A 21 23.91 -7.53 0.83
N ARG A 22 24.25 -7.88 2.08
CA ARG A 22 24.04 -9.23 2.65
C ARG A 22 23.90 -9.19 4.17
N ILE A 23 23.32 -10.25 4.73
CA ILE A 23 23.32 -10.53 6.17
C ILE A 23 24.41 -11.57 6.44
N ALA A 24 25.34 -11.25 7.33
CA ALA A 24 26.35 -12.16 7.85
C ALA A 24 25.92 -12.70 9.22
N GLU A 25 26.66 -13.68 9.76
CA GLU A 25 26.31 -14.36 11.01
C GLU A 25 26.08 -13.41 12.19
N ALA A 26 26.88 -12.34 12.31
CA ALA A 26 26.80 -11.37 13.40
C ALA A 26 26.79 -9.90 12.92
N ALA A 27 26.43 -9.66 11.65
CA ALA A 27 26.46 -8.32 11.07
C ALA A 27 25.52 -8.15 9.87
N VAL A 28 25.12 -6.91 9.62
CA VAL A 28 24.55 -6.48 8.34
C VAL A 28 25.67 -5.85 7.52
N VAL A 29 25.88 -6.32 6.29
CA VAL A 29 26.89 -5.75 5.39
C VAL A 29 26.20 -4.95 4.30
N THR A 30 26.52 -3.66 4.22
CA THR A 30 25.97 -2.75 3.21
C THR A 30 26.61 -2.97 1.84
N ASP A 31 25.97 -2.43 0.80
CA ASP A 31 26.46 -2.44 -0.58
C ASP A 31 27.86 -1.83 -0.76
N ASP A 32 28.20 -0.82 0.04
CA ASP A 32 29.54 -0.21 0.10
C ASP A 32 30.58 -1.05 0.86
N GLY A 33 30.20 -2.22 1.38
CA GLY A 33 31.07 -3.13 2.12
C GLY A 33 31.19 -2.84 3.63
N THR A 34 30.53 -1.80 4.16
CA THR A 34 30.54 -1.52 5.61
C THR A 34 29.87 -2.66 6.37
N GLU A 35 30.53 -3.16 7.42
CA GLU A 35 29.96 -4.13 8.33
C GLU A 35 29.36 -3.44 9.57
N LEU A 36 28.10 -3.74 9.85
CA LEU A 36 27.37 -3.24 11.02
C LEU A 36 27.07 -4.42 11.95
N PRO A 37 27.82 -4.57 13.07
CA PRO A 37 27.56 -5.63 14.04
C PRO A 37 26.13 -5.57 14.58
N ALA A 38 25.44 -6.71 14.61
CA ALA A 38 24.07 -6.81 15.09
C ALA A 38 23.78 -8.20 15.64
N ASP A 39 23.23 -8.26 16.86
CA ASP A 39 22.73 -9.49 17.47
C ASP A 39 21.30 -9.83 17.00
N LEU A 40 20.56 -8.83 16.49
CA LEU A 40 19.20 -8.96 15.96
C LEU A 40 19.01 -8.06 14.75
N VAL A 41 18.40 -8.60 13.70
CA VAL A 41 18.00 -7.85 12.51
C VAL A 41 16.48 -7.87 12.37
N VAL A 42 15.87 -6.69 12.35
CA VAL A 42 14.42 -6.52 12.10
C VAL A 42 14.22 -6.01 10.67
N LEU A 43 13.63 -6.85 9.81
CA LEU A 43 13.31 -6.48 8.44
C LEU A 43 12.02 -5.66 8.38
N ALA A 44 12.15 -4.35 8.37
CA ALA A 44 11.05 -3.40 8.20
C ALA A 44 10.95 -2.88 6.75
N THR A 45 11.03 -3.79 5.77
CA THR A 45 11.19 -3.49 4.32
C THR A 45 9.90 -3.06 3.61
N GLY A 46 8.82 -2.80 4.34
CA GLY A 46 7.53 -2.39 3.79
C GLY A 46 6.70 -3.56 3.23
N TYR A 47 5.69 -3.22 2.43
CA TYR A 47 4.72 -4.15 1.84
C TYR A 47 4.77 -4.10 0.31
N GLN A 48 4.38 -5.19 -0.34
CA GLN A 48 4.16 -5.18 -1.78
C GLN A 48 2.86 -4.44 -2.13
N PRO A 49 2.76 -3.86 -3.34
CA PRO A 49 1.51 -3.31 -3.84
C PRO A 49 0.40 -4.36 -3.81
N MET A 50 -0.81 -3.94 -3.45
CA MET A 50 -1.93 -4.86 -3.32
C MET A 50 -2.40 -5.42 -4.67
N THR A 51 -2.09 -4.73 -5.76
CA THR A 51 -2.24 -5.24 -7.14
C THR A 51 -1.36 -6.48 -7.38
N SER A 52 -0.11 -6.46 -6.91
CA SER A 52 0.79 -7.61 -6.99
C SER A 52 0.27 -8.79 -6.19
N LEU A 53 -0.30 -8.54 -5.00
CA LEU A 53 -0.96 -9.58 -4.21
C LEU A 53 -2.18 -10.14 -4.94
N ALA A 54 -3.05 -9.29 -5.52
CA ALA A 54 -4.20 -9.74 -6.30
C ALA A 54 -3.79 -10.66 -7.47
N ALA A 55 -2.68 -10.33 -8.15
CA ALA A 55 -2.13 -11.14 -9.24
C ALA A 55 -1.68 -12.55 -8.85
N THR A 56 -1.53 -12.85 -7.55
CA THR A 56 -1.16 -14.19 -7.09
C THR A 56 -2.32 -15.19 -7.07
N PHE A 57 -3.57 -14.72 -7.07
CA PHE A 57 -4.76 -15.57 -6.95
C PHE A 57 -5.91 -15.19 -7.89
N MET A 58 -5.82 -14.07 -8.61
CA MET A 58 -6.82 -13.64 -9.58
C MET A 58 -6.33 -13.84 -11.02
N GLU A 59 -7.28 -14.02 -11.94
CA GLU A 59 -6.98 -14.03 -13.38
C GLU A 59 -6.45 -12.67 -13.84
N ARG A 60 -5.54 -12.70 -14.83
CA ARG A 60 -4.87 -11.51 -15.34
C ARG A 60 -5.85 -10.43 -15.79
N GLU A 61 -6.92 -10.80 -16.49
CA GLU A 61 -7.94 -9.85 -16.95
C GLU A 61 -8.60 -9.10 -15.79
N ALA A 62 -8.84 -9.76 -14.66
CA ALA A 62 -9.44 -9.13 -13.48
C ALA A 62 -8.46 -8.19 -12.77
N VAL A 63 -7.16 -8.52 -12.79
CA VAL A 63 -6.10 -7.67 -12.24
C VAL A 63 -5.89 -6.44 -13.11
N ASP A 64 -5.86 -6.61 -14.44
CA ASP A 64 -5.69 -5.52 -15.41
C ASP A 64 -6.85 -4.52 -15.30
N LYS A 65 -8.09 -5.01 -15.10
CA LYS A 65 -9.26 -4.16 -14.81
C LYS A 65 -9.12 -3.37 -13.52
N LEU A 66 -8.42 -3.89 -12.51
CA LEU A 66 -8.34 -3.25 -11.19
C LEU A 66 -7.65 -1.88 -11.27
N GLY A 67 -6.63 -1.74 -12.12
CA GLY A 67 -5.80 -0.53 -12.17
C GLY A 67 -5.02 -0.27 -10.88
N ALA A 68 -4.60 0.98 -10.68
CA ALA A 68 -3.81 1.37 -9.51
C ALA A 68 -4.62 1.24 -8.21
N VAL A 69 -4.04 0.65 -7.17
CA VAL A 69 -4.59 0.62 -5.82
C VAL A 69 -3.75 1.53 -4.95
N TRP A 70 -4.42 2.40 -4.18
CA TRP A 70 -3.80 3.51 -3.45
C TRP A 70 -3.28 4.64 -4.36
N GLY A 71 -2.89 5.74 -3.71
CA GLY A 71 -2.54 6.99 -4.38
C GLY A 71 -3.77 7.83 -4.70
N LEU A 72 -3.55 9.13 -4.84
CA LEU A 72 -4.56 10.12 -5.22
C LEU A 72 -4.33 10.63 -6.64
N GLY A 73 -3.18 10.32 -7.24
CA GLY A 73 -2.76 10.84 -8.51
C GLY A 73 -2.17 12.21 -8.47
N SER A 74 -1.33 12.45 -7.47
CA SER A 74 -0.74 13.77 -7.22
C SER A 74 0.37 14.18 -8.20
N ASN A 75 0.58 13.46 -9.32
CA ASN A 75 1.66 13.69 -10.28
C ASN A 75 3.06 13.71 -9.65
N THR A 76 3.30 12.83 -8.67
CA THR A 76 4.64 12.61 -8.11
C THR A 76 5.24 11.33 -8.67
N THR A 77 6.55 11.15 -8.54
CA THR A 77 7.23 9.92 -8.99
C THR A 77 6.64 8.65 -8.37
N ALA A 78 6.13 8.74 -7.13
CA ALA A 78 5.53 7.61 -6.42
C ALA A 78 4.00 7.55 -6.50
N ASP A 79 3.35 8.59 -7.04
CA ASP A 79 1.90 8.66 -7.24
C ASP A 79 1.61 9.42 -8.55
N PRO A 80 1.83 8.75 -9.70
CA PRO A 80 1.57 9.36 -11.00
C PRO A 80 0.07 9.68 -11.12
N GLY A 81 -0.25 10.76 -11.83
CA GLY A 81 -1.63 11.15 -12.07
C GLY A 81 -2.40 10.19 -12.99
N PRO A 82 -3.64 10.56 -13.36
CA PRO A 82 -4.31 11.81 -13.03
C PRO A 82 -4.85 11.83 -11.59
N TRP A 83 -5.15 13.04 -11.09
CA TRP A 83 -5.78 13.25 -9.78
C TRP A 83 -7.20 12.68 -9.75
N GLU A 84 -7.50 11.83 -8.77
CA GLU A 84 -8.76 11.08 -8.65
C GLU A 84 -9.70 11.66 -7.57
N GLY A 85 -9.23 12.61 -6.76
CA GLY A 85 -10.00 13.21 -5.66
C GLY A 85 -10.19 12.31 -4.43
N GLU A 86 -9.98 11.01 -4.57
CA GLU A 86 -10.03 10.02 -3.49
C GLU A 86 -9.01 8.90 -3.73
N LEU A 87 -8.78 8.07 -2.71
CA LEU A 87 -7.84 6.96 -2.83
C LEU A 87 -8.32 5.94 -3.85
N ARG A 88 -7.45 5.60 -4.81
CA ARG A 88 -7.80 4.67 -5.89
C ARG A 88 -8.16 3.29 -5.36
N ASN A 89 -9.33 2.82 -5.81
CA ASN A 89 -9.87 1.47 -5.58
C ASN A 89 -9.99 1.02 -4.11
N MET A 90 -9.84 1.92 -3.14
CA MET A 90 -9.94 1.58 -1.71
C MET A 90 -11.35 1.83 -1.19
N TRP A 91 -11.94 0.81 -0.56
CA TRP A 91 -13.25 0.87 0.11
C TRP A 91 -14.44 1.30 -0.78
N LYS A 92 -14.32 1.11 -2.08
CA LYS A 92 -15.35 1.37 -3.09
C LYS A 92 -15.42 0.22 -4.10
N PRO A 93 -16.52 0.06 -4.86
CA PRO A 93 -16.56 -0.87 -5.97
C PRO A 93 -15.44 -0.55 -6.97
N THR A 94 -14.77 -1.58 -7.48
CA THR A 94 -13.71 -1.44 -8.48
C THR A 94 -14.26 -1.72 -9.88
N ALA A 95 -13.43 -1.55 -10.93
CA ALA A 95 -13.83 -1.90 -12.29
C ALA A 95 -13.97 -3.42 -12.53
N GLN A 96 -13.41 -4.24 -11.63
CA GLN A 96 -13.72 -5.67 -11.58
C GLN A 96 -15.03 -5.86 -10.80
N GLU A 97 -16.07 -6.33 -11.47
CA GLU A 97 -17.36 -6.56 -10.82
C GLU A 97 -17.23 -7.53 -9.64
N GLY A 98 -17.87 -7.17 -8.52
CA GLY A 98 -17.91 -8.02 -7.33
C GLY A 98 -16.66 -7.88 -6.43
N LEU A 99 -15.74 -6.98 -6.75
CA LEU A 99 -14.51 -6.79 -6.00
C LEU A 99 -14.51 -5.48 -5.20
N TRP A 100 -14.12 -5.59 -3.93
CA TRP A 100 -13.81 -4.48 -3.04
C TRP A 100 -12.48 -4.74 -2.37
N LEU A 101 -11.77 -3.65 -2.09
CA LEU A 101 -10.50 -3.70 -1.41
C LEU A 101 -10.61 -3.02 -0.04
N HIS A 102 -10.11 -3.71 0.99
CA HIS A 102 -10.10 -3.21 2.37
C HIS A 102 -8.69 -3.38 2.95
N GLY A 103 -8.15 -2.31 3.52
CA GLY A 103 -6.80 -2.29 4.06
C GLY A 103 -6.45 -0.93 4.64
N GLY A 104 -5.17 -0.69 4.88
CA GLY A 104 -4.65 0.52 5.52
C GLY A 104 -4.35 0.31 7.00
N ASN A 105 -4.13 1.40 7.72
CA ASN A 105 -3.89 1.35 9.16
C ASN A 105 -5.19 1.09 9.96
N LEU A 106 -5.08 0.89 11.27
CA LEU A 106 -6.24 0.58 12.12
C LEU A 106 -7.34 1.65 12.05
N MET A 107 -6.97 2.93 11.96
CA MET A 107 -7.93 4.02 11.86
C MET A 107 -8.71 3.94 10.55
N GLN A 108 -8.02 3.73 9.44
CA GLN A 108 -8.65 3.60 8.12
C GLN A 108 -9.58 2.38 8.08
N ASN A 109 -9.10 1.20 8.50
CA ASN A 109 -9.94 0.00 8.53
C ASN A 109 -11.19 0.23 9.39
N ARG A 110 -11.03 0.75 10.61
CA ARG A 110 -12.15 1.00 11.53
C ARG A 110 -13.21 1.92 10.92
N PHE A 111 -12.79 3.01 10.28
CA PHE A 111 -13.70 3.97 9.67
C PHE A 111 -14.41 3.35 8.46
N TYR A 112 -13.64 2.76 7.53
CA TYR A 112 -14.18 2.31 6.25
C TYR A 112 -14.87 0.94 6.30
N SER A 113 -14.74 0.15 7.38
CA SER A 113 -15.51 -1.09 7.52
C SER A 113 -17.01 -0.83 7.44
N HIS A 114 -17.50 0.25 8.06
CA HIS A 114 -18.93 0.58 8.02
C HIS A 114 -19.37 1.01 6.61
N VAL A 115 -18.57 1.87 5.97
CA VAL A 115 -18.84 2.35 4.60
C VAL A 115 -18.93 1.19 3.62
N LEU A 116 -17.95 0.27 3.65
CA LEU A 116 -17.91 -0.90 2.78
C LEU A 116 -19.09 -1.84 3.08
N ALA A 117 -19.40 -2.09 4.36
CA ALA A 117 -20.53 -2.94 4.74
C ALA A 117 -21.87 -2.39 4.22
N LEU A 118 -22.07 -1.08 4.25
CA LEU A 118 -23.26 -0.44 3.71
C LEU A 118 -23.35 -0.58 2.18
N GLN A 119 -22.24 -0.47 1.45
CA GLN A 119 -22.22 -0.70 0.00
C GLN A 119 -22.59 -2.15 -0.34
N LEU A 120 -22.00 -3.12 0.37
CA LEU A 120 -22.34 -4.53 0.19
C LEU A 120 -23.81 -4.80 0.50
N LYS A 121 -24.33 -4.19 1.57
CA LYS A 121 -25.74 -4.32 1.94
C LYS A 121 -26.66 -3.71 0.88
N ALA A 122 -26.33 -2.53 0.37
CA ALA A 122 -27.07 -1.87 -0.70
C ALA A 122 -27.14 -2.77 -1.94
N ARG A 123 -26.00 -3.33 -2.39
CA ARG A 123 -25.98 -4.31 -3.49
C ARG A 123 -26.84 -5.55 -3.19
N GLN A 124 -26.76 -6.08 -1.97
CA GLN A 124 -27.55 -7.25 -1.57
C GLN A 124 -29.07 -7.01 -1.68
N VAL A 125 -29.54 -5.79 -1.41
CA VAL A 125 -30.97 -5.44 -1.48
C VAL A 125 -31.37 -4.81 -2.82
N GLY A 126 -30.49 -4.85 -3.82
CA GLY A 126 -30.77 -4.31 -5.16
C GLY A 126 -30.76 -2.79 -5.24
N MET A 127 -30.14 -2.10 -4.27
CA MET A 127 -29.95 -0.65 -4.32
C MET A 127 -28.69 -0.30 -5.13
N PRO A 128 -28.75 0.73 -5.99
CA PRO A 128 -27.58 1.17 -6.76
C PRO A 128 -26.52 1.77 -5.83
N THR A 129 -25.26 1.41 -6.06
CA THR A 129 -24.08 1.98 -5.39
C THR A 129 -23.20 2.68 -6.44
N PRO A 130 -23.58 3.87 -6.92
CA PRO A 130 -22.79 4.58 -7.93
C PRO A 130 -21.43 4.95 -7.35
N VAL A 131 -20.39 4.88 -8.19
CA VAL A 131 -19.03 5.31 -7.83
C VAL A 131 -18.73 6.61 -8.56
N TYR A 132 -18.31 7.62 -7.80
CA TYR A 132 -17.80 8.85 -8.38
C TYR A 132 -16.39 8.60 -8.91
N GLY A 133 -16.13 8.90 -10.19
CA GLY A 133 -14.79 8.74 -10.79
C GLY A 133 -14.25 7.32 -10.61
N LEU A 134 -14.82 6.34 -11.31
CA LEU A 134 -14.24 5.00 -11.33
C LEU A 134 -12.88 5.09 -12.05
N ALA A 135 -11.81 4.68 -11.37
CA ALA A 135 -10.48 4.69 -11.96
C ALA A 135 -10.53 3.88 -13.27
N SER A 136 -10.09 4.47 -14.37
CA SER A 136 -9.94 3.75 -15.64
C SER A 136 -8.86 2.69 -15.44
N GLY A 137 -9.17 1.42 -15.74
CA GLY A 137 -8.15 0.38 -15.87
C GLY A 137 -7.07 0.90 -16.82
N GLY A 138 -5.82 0.84 -16.40
CA GLY A 138 -4.72 1.44 -17.16
C GLY A 138 -4.63 0.80 -18.54
N GLU A 139 -4.80 1.60 -19.58
CA GLU A 139 -4.15 1.31 -20.86
C GLU A 139 -2.66 1.66 -20.68
N GLU A 140 -1.78 0.70 -20.97
CA GLU A 140 -0.34 0.95 -21.16
C GLU A 140 -0.09 1.94 -22.31
#